data_AF-A0A9E0CYS0-F1
#
_entry.id   AF-A0A9E0CYS0-F1
#
_cell.length_a   1.000
_cell.length_b   1.000
_cell.length_c   1.000
_cell.angle_alpha   90.00
_cell.angle_beta   90.00
_cell.angle_gamma   90.00
#
_symmetry.space_group_name_H-M   'P 1'
#
loop_
_entity.id
_entity.type
_entity.pdbx_description
1 polymer ?
#
loop_
_entity_poly.entity_id
_entity_poly.type
_entity_poly.pdbx_seq_one_letter_code
_entity_poly.pdbx_strand_id
1 'polypeptide(L)'
;MKLISCTIENFGKLNNVTYDFSGECNTICEDNGWGKSTLASFIRVMFYGFKNESKKKLVDKERNRLMPWQKGVYGGEIVFETGGVVYSLRRTFGKKQADDEFLLVRKDTNVECDDFSCDIGEELFKIDAQSFERTVFIGQSDCVTATTDSINAKIGNLADNTDDINNFETAVGRLTAVLNNITSTRSTGSISKRKSRITELAARINNYSQTDRIIEEQTDIRDNLCAKREELKADRKKMQEQQKHLSVQKDIQALKEKYQLLDKECNDKKNAFEQYEHYFNGELPEKEDVHKQIEIFDEAGRLSGKFTHIDDDDSKRLEQLRGMFEQGVPDSETIDEWQNTARQLDELKEAAAKNRLSDDELEKLEGYKKRFARAIPDENKVGKIHDIWISAQNKQNSIVGKEMKLDLARENEQARLERAKLYKNSCVPGIIAGIVMAVIGGVLVVPVMEVGIAMIIVGLCMAVVFSVIGTVKKKQHDSEFMNISAESDNKIKAIEADINDDKNFISGTENVVRQFCEEYEITFSRDNIAWELSGLCHDIEDYRELEKRAAGQDNELSEQIKQLENRLDVFLKQYNCATNGNNYSLTIERIRNDMADYKRINQEMSKQD
;
A
#
# COMPACT_ATOMS: atom_id res chain seq x y z
N MET A 1 -7.22 52.99 -16.42
CA MET A 1 -6.85 52.26 -15.20
C MET A 1 -6.67 53.29 -14.09
N LYS A 2 -7.30 53.06 -12.93
CA LYS A 2 -7.30 53.98 -11.79
C LYS A 2 -7.05 53.19 -10.50
N LEU A 3 -6.07 53.58 -9.71
CA LEU A 3 -5.87 53.03 -8.37
C LEU A 3 -6.92 53.60 -7.42
N ILE A 4 -7.54 52.76 -6.61
CA ILE A 4 -8.55 53.16 -5.61
C ILE A 4 -7.92 53.12 -4.22
N SER A 5 -7.32 52.00 -3.84
CA SER A 5 -6.64 51.88 -2.56
C SER A 5 -5.56 50.81 -2.61
N CYS A 6 -4.62 50.86 -1.68
CA CYS A 6 -3.69 49.77 -1.42
C CYS A 6 -3.53 49.52 0.07
N THR A 7 -3.50 48.25 0.46
CA THR A 7 -3.22 47.79 1.82
C THR A 7 -1.94 46.98 1.80
N ILE A 8 -0.95 47.41 2.57
CA ILE A 8 0.36 46.77 2.70
C ILE A 8 0.37 46.07 4.04
N GLU A 9 0.43 44.74 4.05
CA GLU A 9 0.54 43.97 5.28
C GLU A 9 1.96 44.08 5.83
N ASN A 10 2.96 43.65 5.05
CA ASN A 10 4.37 43.89 5.36
C ASN A 10 5.16 44.01 4.05
N PHE A 11 5.91 45.10 3.87
CA PHE A 11 6.79 45.32 2.71
C PHE A 11 7.90 46.32 3.04
N GLY A 12 9.13 45.83 3.18
CA GLY A 12 10.28 46.61 3.62
C GLY A 12 10.08 47.18 5.02
N LYS A 13 9.92 48.50 5.13
CA LYS A 13 9.64 49.22 6.39
C LYS A 13 8.13 49.46 6.61
N LEU A 14 7.31 49.30 5.57
CA LEU A 14 5.87 49.56 5.65
C LEU A 14 5.16 48.32 6.20
N ASN A 15 4.50 48.46 7.34
CA ASN A 15 3.77 47.38 8.00
C ASN A 15 2.36 47.87 8.37
N ASN A 16 1.34 47.11 7.95
CA ASN A 16 -0.07 47.38 8.15
C ASN A 16 -0.48 48.82 7.75
N VAL A 17 -0.09 49.23 6.55
CA VAL A 17 -0.36 50.58 6.00
C VAL A 17 -1.42 50.48 4.92
N THR A 18 -2.50 51.24 5.08
CA THR A 18 -3.52 51.42 4.03
C THR A 18 -3.45 52.84 3.47
N TYR A 19 -3.55 52.96 2.16
CA TYR A 19 -3.56 54.24 1.45
C TYR A 19 -4.71 54.26 0.45
N ASP A 20 -5.53 55.29 0.52
CA ASP A 20 -6.64 55.53 -0.41
C ASP A 20 -6.21 56.61 -1.42
N PHE A 21 -6.31 56.28 -2.70
CA PHE A 21 -5.93 57.17 -3.80
C PHE A 21 -7.11 58.02 -4.23
N SER A 22 -6.89 59.33 -4.31
CA SER A 22 -7.78 60.29 -4.97
C SER A 22 -7.66 60.22 -6.49
N GLY A 23 -8.69 60.69 -7.20
CA GLY A 23 -8.77 60.56 -8.67
C GLY A 23 -7.90 61.50 -9.49
N GLU A 24 -7.24 62.49 -8.86
CA GLU A 24 -6.47 63.52 -9.57
C GLU A 24 -4.97 63.43 -9.26
N CYS A 25 -4.54 63.97 -8.13
CA CYS A 25 -3.14 64.04 -7.73
C CYS A 25 -2.98 63.60 -6.28
N ASN A 26 -2.17 62.57 -6.07
CA ASN A 26 -1.88 62.01 -4.75
C ASN A 26 -0.48 62.45 -4.31
N THR A 27 -0.41 63.31 -3.29
CA THR A 27 0.86 63.83 -2.76
C THR A 27 1.17 63.17 -1.42
N ILE A 28 2.36 62.59 -1.28
CA ILE A 28 2.83 61.93 -0.04
C ILE A 28 4.02 62.71 0.51
N CYS A 29 3.74 63.64 1.42
CA CYS A 29 4.72 64.50 2.08
C CYS A 29 5.10 63.95 3.46
N GLU A 30 5.99 62.97 3.46
CA GLU A 30 6.50 62.34 4.69
C GLU A 30 8.00 62.55 4.84
N ASP A 31 8.55 62.31 6.03
CA ASP A 31 9.98 62.44 6.28
C ASP A 31 10.84 61.46 5.46
N ASN A 32 12.13 61.78 5.34
CA ASN A 32 13.09 60.85 4.75
C ASN A 32 13.19 59.58 5.61
N GLY A 33 13.14 58.42 4.94
CA GLY A 33 13.12 57.13 5.63
C GLY A 33 11.73 56.70 6.13
N TRP A 34 10.65 57.43 5.84
CA TRP A 34 9.28 56.96 6.10
C TRP A 34 8.94 55.70 5.30
N GLY A 35 9.40 55.64 4.04
CA GLY A 35 9.13 54.52 3.13
C GLY A 35 8.45 54.93 1.82
N LYS A 36 8.53 56.21 1.41
CA LYS A 36 7.88 56.71 0.17
C LYS A 36 8.31 55.92 -1.08
N SER A 37 9.62 55.71 -1.26
CA SER A 37 10.16 54.88 -2.35
C SER A 37 9.79 53.41 -2.21
N THR A 38 9.57 52.93 -0.97
CA THR A 38 9.12 51.56 -0.67
C THR A 38 7.67 51.34 -1.09
N LEU A 39 6.79 52.32 -0.83
CA LEU A 39 5.39 52.31 -1.28
C LEU A 39 5.32 52.29 -2.81
N ALA A 40 6.14 53.12 -3.44
CA ALA A 40 6.25 53.18 -4.88
C ALA A 40 6.70 51.80 -5.45
N SER A 41 7.72 51.19 -4.84
CA SER A 41 8.20 49.85 -5.21
C SER A 41 7.15 48.77 -4.99
N PHE A 42 6.36 48.87 -3.93
CA PHE A 42 5.24 47.97 -3.64
C PHE A 42 4.23 47.96 -4.80
N ILE A 43 3.76 49.13 -5.23
CA ILE A 43 2.80 49.22 -6.34
C ILE A 43 3.35 48.55 -7.61
N ARG A 44 4.62 48.82 -7.95
CA ARG A 44 5.27 48.20 -9.12
C ARG A 44 5.31 46.67 -9.01
N VAL A 45 5.76 46.16 -7.86
CA VAL A 45 5.91 44.70 -7.62
C VAL A 45 4.54 44.01 -7.54
N MET A 46 3.49 44.69 -7.09
CA MET A 46 2.13 44.14 -7.14
C MET A 46 1.64 43.91 -8.57
N PHE A 47 1.97 44.77 -9.54
CA PHE A 47 1.56 44.57 -10.94
C PHE A 47 2.51 43.65 -11.73
N TYR A 48 3.82 43.75 -11.54
CA TYR A 48 4.83 43.05 -12.37
C TYR A 48 5.61 41.96 -11.65
N GLY A 49 5.43 41.78 -10.35
CA GLY A 49 6.27 40.91 -9.54
C GLY A 49 7.71 41.42 -9.37
N PHE A 50 8.55 40.60 -8.74
CA PHE A 50 9.98 40.88 -8.60
C PHE A 50 10.74 40.57 -9.89
N LYS A 51 11.76 41.39 -10.19
CA LYS A 51 12.65 41.19 -11.34
C LYS A 51 13.48 39.91 -11.18
N ASN A 52 13.71 39.20 -12.29
CA ASN A 52 14.59 38.04 -12.33
C ASN A 52 16.08 38.46 -12.31
N GLU A 53 16.61 38.72 -11.12
CA GLU A 53 18.00 39.14 -10.91
C GLU A 53 18.92 37.93 -10.69
N SER A 54 19.20 37.17 -11.75
CA SER A 54 20.00 35.92 -11.66
C SER A 54 21.49 36.14 -11.39
N LYS A 55 22.04 37.33 -11.67
CA LYS A 55 23.48 37.64 -11.58
C LYS A 55 23.91 38.52 -10.39
N LYS A 56 22.99 38.95 -9.52
CA LYS A 56 23.30 39.82 -8.35
C LYS A 56 23.53 39.00 -7.07
N LYS A 57 24.38 39.50 -6.16
CA LYS A 57 24.56 38.90 -4.82
C LYS A 57 23.21 38.89 -4.10
N LEU A 58 22.99 37.90 -3.21
CA LEU A 58 21.70 37.72 -2.51
C LEU A 58 21.24 38.98 -1.75
N VAL A 59 22.16 39.76 -1.19
CA VAL A 59 21.85 41.01 -0.45
C VAL A 59 21.40 42.14 -1.38
N ASP A 60 21.86 42.12 -2.64
CA ASP A 60 21.55 43.14 -3.64
C ASP A 60 20.23 42.84 -4.39
N LYS A 61 19.62 41.68 -4.13
CA LYS A 61 18.33 41.32 -4.71
C LYS A 61 17.23 42.12 -4.04
N GLU A 62 16.47 42.85 -4.85
CA GLU A 62 15.38 43.72 -4.37
C GLU A 62 14.38 42.99 -3.45
N ARG A 63 14.05 41.73 -3.79
CA ARG A 63 13.20 40.83 -2.99
C ARG A 63 13.72 40.64 -1.56
N ASN A 64 15.02 40.41 -1.39
CA ASN A 64 15.60 40.18 -0.07
C ASN A 64 15.71 41.47 0.74
N ARG A 65 15.98 42.60 0.08
CA ARG A 65 16.04 43.93 0.71
C ARG A 65 14.67 44.38 1.24
N LEU A 66 13.60 44.03 0.54
CA LEU A 66 12.23 44.42 0.87
C LEU A 66 11.51 43.35 1.71
N MET A 67 12.16 42.23 2.02
CA MET A 67 11.62 41.22 2.92
C MET A 67 11.55 41.80 4.35
N PRO A 68 10.38 41.79 5.00
CA PRO A 68 10.24 42.33 6.34
C PRO A 68 11.02 41.50 7.35
N TRP A 69 11.64 42.17 8.33
CA TRP A 69 12.33 41.51 9.45
C TRP A 69 11.34 40.94 10.47
N GLN A 70 10.13 41.48 10.48
CA GLN A 70 9.01 41.00 11.28
C GLN A 70 8.37 39.80 10.55
N LYS A 71 8.17 38.68 11.27
CA LYS A 71 7.63 37.43 10.70
C LYS A 71 6.12 37.51 10.41
N GLY A 72 5.74 38.28 9.40
CA GLY A 72 4.35 38.44 8.94
C GLY A 72 4.18 38.11 7.45
N VAL A 73 2.96 38.29 6.94
CA VAL A 73 2.65 38.11 5.51
C VAL A 73 3.39 39.16 4.69
N TYR A 74 4.31 38.71 3.84
CA TYR A 74 5.09 39.58 2.96
C TYR A 74 4.29 39.85 1.68
N GLY A 75 3.63 41.01 1.59
CA GLY A 75 2.71 41.30 0.51
C GLY A 75 1.59 42.24 0.92
N GLY A 76 0.50 42.23 0.14
CA GLY A 76 -0.67 43.06 0.40
C GLY A 76 -1.71 42.97 -0.71
N GLU A 77 -2.57 43.99 -0.77
CA GLU A 77 -3.71 44.09 -1.67
C GLU A 77 -3.77 45.47 -2.35
N ILE A 78 -4.09 45.52 -3.63
CA ILE A 78 -4.38 46.74 -4.39
C ILE A 78 -5.77 46.63 -4.98
N VAL A 79 -6.60 47.65 -4.74
CA VAL A 79 -7.90 47.81 -5.37
C VAL A 79 -7.76 48.82 -6.51
N PHE A 80 -8.18 48.44 -7.71
CA PHE A 80 -8.09 49.30 -8.89
C PHE A 80 -9.29 49.12 -9.82
N GLU A 81 -9.54 50.12 -10.66
CA GLU A 81 -10.61 50.14 -11.64
C GLU A 81 -10.05 50.16 -13.06
N THR A 82 -10.59 49.30 -13.91
CA THR A 82 -10.29 49.30 -15.35
C THR A 82 -11.51 48.84 -16.14
N GLY A 83 -11.77 49.48 -17.29
CA GLY A 83 -12.93 49.14 -18.12
C GLY A 83 -14.29 49.25 -17.41
N GLY A 84 -14.40 50.07 -16.36
CA GLY A 84 -15.61 50.22 -15.55
C GLY A 84 -15.84 49.11 -14.51
N VAL A 85 -14.89 48.17 -14.34
CA VAL A 85 -14.94 47.10 -13.35
C VAL A 85 -13.88 47.34 -12.27
N VAL A 86 -14.25 47.09 -11.01
CA VAL A 86 -13.36 47.22 -9.84
C VAL A 86 -12.80 45.86 -9.45
N TYR A 87 -11.48 45.77 -9.33
CA TYR A 87 -10.73 44.56 -9.02
C TYR A 87 -9.97 44.71 -7.71
N SER A 88 -9.84 43.60 -6.97
CA SER A 88 -8.95 43.40 -5.83
C SER A 88 -7.81 42.48 -6.25
N LEU A 89 -6.59 43.01 -6.30
CA LEU A 89 -5.37 42.27 -6.58
C LEU A 89 -4.61 42.02 -5.29
N ARG A 90 -4.53 40.76 -4.87
CA ARG A 90 -3.74 40.33 -3.71
C ARG A 90 -2.51 39.55 -4.19
N ARG A 91 -1.34 39.88 -3.64
CA ARG A 91 -0.12 39.10 -3.83
C ARG A 91 0.59 38.91 -2.51
N THR A 92 1.06 37.69 -2.29
CA THR A 92 1.97 37.32 -1.21
C THR A 92 3.27 36.82 -1.84
N PHE A 93 4.39 37.19 -1.25
CA PHE A 93 5.73 36.91 -1.77
C PHE A 93 6.45 35.96 -0.83
N GLY A 94 6.90 34.83 -1.37
CA GLY A 94 7.70 33.87 -0.62
C GLY A 94 9.19 34.14 -0.71
N LYS A 95 9.99 33.22 -0.15
CA LYS A 95 11.46 33.29 -0.23
C LYS A 95 11.96 33.13 -1.67
N LYS A 96 11.24 32.37 -2.49
CA LYS A 96 11.51 32.17 -3.91
C LYS A 96 10.29 32.61 -4.73
N GLN A 97 10.50 32.93 -6.00
CA GLN A 97 9.41 33.32 -6.92
C GLN A 97 8.37 32.20 -7.11
N ALA A 98 8.77 30.93 -6.98
CA ALA A 98 7.85 29.79 -7.05
C ALA A 98 6.88 29.71 -5.85
N ASP A 99 7.19 30.41 -4.76
CA ASP A 99 6.39 30.46 -3.54
C ASP A 99 5.49 31.73 -3.51
N ASP A 100 5.42 32.49 -4.62
CA ASP A 100 4.57 33.67 -4.71
C ASP A 100 3.13 33.27 -5.03
N GLU A 101 2.16 33.87 -4.34
CA GLU A 101 0.75 33.66 -4.61
C GLU A 101 0.14 34.91 -5.25
N PHE A 102 -0.75 34.68 -6.21
CA PHE A 102 -1.48 35.72 -6.93
C PHE A 102 -2.96 35.41 -6.87
N LEU A 103 -3.75 36.41 -6.47
CA LEU A 103 -5.21 36.30 -6.43
C LEU A 103 -5.84 37.58 -6.97
N LEU A 104 -6.79 37.42 -7.89
CA LEU A 104 -7.56 38.51 -8.46
C LEU A 104 -9.06 38.26 -8.25
N VAL A 105 -9.75 39.26 -7.69
CA VAL A 105 -11.17 39.18 -7.36
C VAL A 105 -11.89 40.38 -7.97
N ARG A 106 -13.03 40.17 -8.62
CA ARG A 106 -13.90 41.30 -9.00
C ARG A 106 -14.75 41.72 -7.80
N LYS A 107 -14.77 43.00 -7.46
CA LYS A 107 -15.51 43.53 -6.29
C LYS A 107 -17.02 43.62 -6.52
N ASP A 108 -17.47 43.63 -7.77
CA ASP A 108 -18.90 43.66 -8.13
C ASP A 108 -19.61 42.35 -7.78
N THR A 109 -18.92 41.23 -7.99
CA THR A 109 -19.41 39.85 -7.78
C THR A 109 -18.83 39.22 -6.52
N ASN A 110 -17.72 39.76 -6.00
CA ASN A 110 -16.90 39.16 -4.94
C ASN A 110 -16.45 37.73 -5.26
N VAL A 111 -16.24 37.43 -6.55
CA VAL A 111 -15.76 36.13 -7.03
C VAL A 111 -14.36 36.29 -7.63
N GLU A 112 -13.51 35.28 -7.38
CA GLU A 112 -12.20 35.17 -8.01
C GLU A 112 -12.33 35.06 -9.53
N CYS A 113 -11.47 35.74 -10.28
CA CYS A 113 -11.57 35.78 -11.73
C CYS A 113 -10.21 35.66 -12.42
N ASP A 114 -10.23 35.10 -13.63
CA ASP A 114 -9.05 34.92 -14.49
C ASP A 114 -9.00 35.95 -15.64
N ASP A 115 -9.62 37.12 -15.45
CA ASP A 115 -9.64 38.19 -16.47
C ASP A 115 -8.25 38.67 -16.87
N PHE A 116 -7.33 38.67 -15.90
CA PHE A 116 -5.94 39.02 -16.08
C PHE A 116 -5.07 37.92 -15.47
N SER A 117 -3.96 37.62 -16.13
CA SER A 117 -3.02 36.61 -15.64
C SER A 117 -2.10 37.17 -14.54
N CYS A 118 -1.16 36.34 -14.05
CA CYS A 118 -0.11 36.77 -13.15
C CYS A 118 0.84 37.82 -13.77
N ASP A 119 0.78 38.07 -15.08
CA ASP A 119 1.48 39.14 -15.81
C ASP A 119 0.60 40.38 -16.03
N ILE A 120 -0.37 40.62 -15.13
CA ILE A 120 -1.35 41.71 -15.16
C ILE A 120 -0.75 43.10 -15.49
N GLY A 121 0.48 43.39 -15.07
CA GLY A 121 1.17 44.63 -15.42
C GLY A 121 1.32 44.82 -16.93
N GLU A 122 1.82 43.82 -17.66
CA GLU A 122 1.99 43.91 -19.11
C GLU A 122 0.64 43.94 -19.83
N GLU A 123 -0.34 43.21 -19.30
CA GLU A 123 -1.69 43.16 -19.86
C GLU A 123 -2.45 44.48 -19.71
N LEU A 124 -2.33 45.15 -18.55
CA LEU A 124 -2.99 46.43 -18.29
C LEU A 124 -2.28 47.60 -18.97
N PHE A 125 -0.96 47.70 -18.85
CA PHE A 125 -0.20 48.86 -19.30
C PHE A 125 0.35 48.73 -20.72
N LYS A 126 0.31 47.52 -21.31
CA LYS A 126 0.81 47.22 -22.67
C LYS A 126 2.28 47.59 -22.86
N ILE A 127 3.05 47.60 -21.77
CA ILE A 127 4.49 47.85 -21.72
C ILE A 127 5.10 46.88 -20.73
N ASP A 128 6.36 46.52 -20.93
CA ASP A 128 7.10 45.64 -20.03
C ASP A 128 7.47 46.37 -18.73
N ALA A 129 7.83 45.59 -17.70
CA ALA A 129 8.20 46.11 -16.38
C ALA A 129 9.32 47.16 -16.44
N GLN A 130 10.28 46.99 -17.36
CA GLN A 130 11.41 47.91 -17.53
C GLN A 130 10.97 49.24 -18.16
N SER A 131 10.06 49.23 -19.14
CA SER A 131 9.51 50.48 -19.70
C SER A 131 8.57 51.17 -18.71
N PHE A 132 7.80 50.41 -17.92
CA PHE A 132 6.94 50.98 -16.88
C PHE A 132 7.76 51.73 -15.82
N GLU A 133 8.90 51.15 -15.40
CA GLU A 133 9.84 51.77 -14.47
C GLU A 133 10.51 53.04 -15.01
N ARG A 134 10.44 53.31 -16.31
CA ARG A 134 11.06 54.49 -16.92
C ARG A 134 10.05 55.55 -17.34
N THR A 135 8.80 55.15 -17.58
CA THR A 135 7.76 56.03 -18.13
C THR A 135 6.69 56.41 -17.10
N VAL A 136 6.26 55.46 -16.27
CA VAL A 136 5.17 55.66 -15.29
C VAL A 136 5.72 55.80 -13.87
N PHE A 137 6.89 55.23 -13.59
CA PHE A 137 7.51 55.22 -12.28
C PHE A 137 8.86 55.93 -12.30
N ILE A 138 8.91 57.22 -12.01
CA ILE A 138 10.18 57.97 -12.08
C ILE A 138 10.89 57.89 -10.71
N GLY A 139 11.99 57.13 -10.65
CA GLY A 139 12.83 57.03 -9.46
C GLY A 139 13.62 58.31 -9.16
N GLN A 140 13.97 58.53 -7.89
CA GLN A 140 14.62 59.76 -7.39
C GLN A 140 15.99 60.07 -8.03
N SER A 141 16.63 59.09 -8.70
CA SER A 141 17.96 59.24 -9.33
C SER A 141 18.00 58.84 -10.81
N ASP A 142 16.87 58.47 -11.41
CA ASP A 142 16.78 57.91 -12.77
C ASP A 142 16.15 58.88 -13.79
N CYS A 143 16.41 60.18 -13.64
CA CYS A 143 15.97 61.19 -14.62
C CYS A 143 16.92 61.25 -15.84
N VAL A 144 17.24 60.09 -16.42
CA VAL A 144 17.93 60.00 -17.71
C VAL A 144 16.91 59.51 -18.74
N THR A 145 16.37 60.44 -19.51
CA THR A 145 15.45 60.18 -20.62
C THR A 145 16.22 59.60 -21.81
N ALA A 146 16.55 58.30 -21.75
CA ALA A 146 17.00 57.54 -22.91
C ALA A 146 15.88 56.60 -23.40
N THR A 147 15.58 56.62 -24.69
CA THR A 147 14.53 55.79 -25.29
C THR A 147 14.92 54.31 -25.27
N THR A 148 14.02 53.45 -24.82
CA THR A 148 14.17 51.98 -24.95
C THR A 148 13.67 51.52 -26.32
N ASP A 149 14.13 50.35 -26.78
CA ASP A 149 13.72 49.78 -28.07
C ASP A 149 12.20 49.59 -28.20
N SER A 150 11.51 49.31 -27.10
CA SER A 150 10.04 49.23 -27.03
C SER A 150 9.35 50.58 -27.22
N ILE A 151 9.94 51.65 -26.67
CA ILE A 151 9.46 53.04 -26.81
C ILE A 151 9.80 53.57 -28.21
N ASN A 152 11.01 53.33 -28.70
CA ASN A 152 11.42 53.65 -30.07
C ASN A 152 10.55 52.92 -31.10
N ALA A 153 10.19 51.66 -30.86
CA ALA A 153 9.27 50.94 -31.73
C ALA A 153 7.85 51.54 -31.74
N LYS A 154 7.36 52.07 -30.61
CA LYS A 154 6.04 52.73 -30.56
C LYS A 154 6.04 54.15 -31.12
N ILE A 155 7.10 54.94 -30.86
CA ILE A 155 7.26 56.30 -31.38
C ILE A 155 7.59 56.28 -32.88
N GLY A 156 8.44 55.35 -33.33
CA GLY A 156 8.77 55.15 -34.75
C GLY A 156 7.54 54.82 -35.60
N ASN A 157 6.63 53.99 -35.07
CA ASN A 157 5.35 53.71 -35.75
C ASN A 157 4.40 54.92 -35.85
N LEU A 158 4.65 56.04 -35.17
CA LEU A 158 3.86 57.27 -35.32
C LEU A 158 4.38 58.16 -36.46
N ALA A 159 5.69 58.16 -36.69
CA ALA A 159 6.35 58.96 -37.73
C ALA A 159 6.37 58.27 -39.11
N ASP A 160 6.27 56.94 -39.15
CA ASP A 160 6.27 56.14 -40.39
C ASP A 160 4.91 56.09 -41.12
N ASN A 161 3.94 56.92 -40.73
CA ASN A 161 2.61 56.99 -41.38
C ASN A 161 2.61 57.78 -42.70
N THR A 162 3.77 58.05 -43.32
CA THR A 162 3.84 58.82 -44.59
C THR A 162 4.40 58.09 -45.81
N ASP A 163 4.80 56.81 -45.73
CA ASP A 163 5.16 56.05 -46.93
C ASP A 163 4.62 54.61 -46.92
N ASP A 164 3.59 54.38 -47.73
CA ASP A 164 2.73 53.19 -47.82
C ASP A 164 3.46 51.91 -48.28
N ILE A 165 4.65 52.05 -48.88
CA ILE A 165 5.38 50.92 -49.52
C ILE A 165 6.17 50.09 -48.50
N ASN A 166 6.79 50.71 -47.50
CA ASN A 166 7.50 49.97 -46.44
C ASN A 166 6.53 49.33 -45.45
N ASN A 167 5.31 49.86 -45.32
CA ASN A 167 4.25 49.28 -44.50
C ASN A 167 3.65 48.02 -45.11
N PHE A 168 3.52 47.95 -46.44
CA PHE A 168 2.93 46.77 -47.09
C PHE A 168 3.82 45.53 -46.95
N GLU A 169 5.11 45.63 -47.25
CA GLU A 169 6.02 44.48 -47.18
C GLU A 169 6.23 44.01 -45.74
N THR A 170 6.28 44.96 -44.79
CA THR A 170 6.32 44.67 -43.35
C THR A 170 5.00 44.08 -42.85
N ALA A 171 3.84 44.56 -43.32
CA ALA A 171 2.53 44.01 -42.98
C ALA A 171 2.37 42.60 -43.54
N VAL A 172 2.77 42.35 -44.78
CA VAL A 172 2.78 41.01 -45.39
C VAL A 172 3.75 40.09 -44.68
N GLY A 173 4.95 40.57 -44.31
CA GLY A 173 5.92 39.81 -43.51
C GLY A 173 5.37 39.46 -42.12
N ARG A 174 4.73 40.41 -41.42
CA ARG A 174 4.05 40.19 -40.14
C ARG A 174 2.89 39.21 -40.28
N LEU A 175 2.04 39.38 -41.29
CA LEU A 175 0.93 38.47 -41.58
C LEU A 175 1.44 37.07 -41.91
N THR A 176 2.53 36.95 -42.66
CA THR A 176 3.15 35.65 -42.99
C THR A 176 3.80 35.01 -41.76
N ALA A 177 4.44 35.78 -40.89
CA ALA A 177 5.00 35.29 -39.62
C ALA A 177 3.89 34.84 -38.66
N VAL A 178 2.80 35.60 -38.57
CA VAL A 178 1.60 35.24 -37.79
C VAL A 178 0.94 34.00 -38.38
N LEU A 179 0.78 33.92 -39.70
CA LEU A 179 0.24 32.75 -40.39
C LEU A 179 1.13 31.53 -40.18
N ASN A 180 2.45 31.65 -40.24
CA ASN A 180 3.35 30.54 -39.94
C ASN A 180 3.30 30.16 -38.46
N ASN A 181 3.20 31.11 -37.54
CA ASN A 181 3.06 30.80 -36.11
C ASN A 181 1.73 30.08 -35.81
N ILE A 182 0.66 30.45 -36.51
CA ILE A 182 -0.66 29.83 -36.37
C ILE A 182 -0.72 28.47 -37.10
N THR A 183 -0.22 28.41 -38.33
CA THR A 183 -0.53 27.37 -39.33
C THR A 183 0.69 26.58 -39.81
N SER A 184 1.88 26.78 -39.22
CA SER A 184 3.09 26.05 -39.62
C SER A 184 2.79 24.56 -39.74
N THR A 185 3.10 24.02 -40.91
CA THR A 185 2.99 22.61 -41.27
C THR A 185 3.94 21.72 -40.46
N ARG A 186 4.86 22.30 -39.67
CA ARG A 186 5.72 21.63 -38.68
C ARG A 186 5.10 21.73 -37.27
N SER A 187 5.39 20.77 -36.39
CA SER A 187 4.82 20.62 -35.02
C SER A 187 4.98 21.84 -34.08
N THR A 188 5.65 22.88 -34.53
CA THR A 188 5.93 24.13 -33.81
C THR A 188 4.77 25.14 -33.85
N GLY A 189 3.82 25.02 -34.78
CA GLY A 189 2.68 25.94 -34.92
C GLY A 189 1.63 25.82 -33.81
N SER A 190 1.01 26.94 -33.43
CA SER A 190 0.07 27.01 -32.29
C SER A 190 -1.18 26.16 -32.48
N ILE A 191 -1.71 26.03 -33.71
CA ILE A 191 -2.85 25.15 -34.01
C ILE A 191 -2.47 23.68 -33.84
N SER A 192 -1.28 23.27 -34.28
CA SER A 192 -0.82 21.88 -34.12
C SER A 192 -0.62 21.55 -32.64
N LYS A 193 -0.02 22.46 -31.86
CA LYS A 193 0.11 22.32 -30.40
C LYS A 193 -1.25 22.24 -29.71
N ARG A 194 -2.20 23.11 -30.06
CA ARG A 194 -3.57 23.09 -29.51
C ARG A 194 -4.32 21.82 -29.89
N LYS A 195 -4.22 21.34 -31.14
CA LYS A 195 -4.79 20.05 -31.56
C LYS A 195 -4.18 18.88 -30.80
N SER A 196 -2.86 18.84 -30.65
CA SER A 196 -2.18 17.82 -29.84
C SER A 196 -2.64 17.86 -28.38
N ARG A 197 -2.81 19.05 -27.81
CA ARG A 197 -3.31 19.24 -26.45
C ARG A 197 -4.76 18.78 -26.30
N ILE A 198 -5.61 19.04 -27.31
CA ILE A 198 -6.99 18.54 -27.35
C ILE A 198 -7.00 17.01 -27.41
N THR A 199 -6.18 16.39 -28.25
CA THR A 199 -6.07 14.93 -28.33
C THR A 199 -5.55 14.32 -27.02
N GLU A 200 -4.54 14.94 -26.39
CA GLU A 200 -4.02 14.53 -25.08
C GLU A 200 -5.10 14.63 -24.00
N LEU A 201 -5.84 15.74 -23.94
CA LEU A 201 -6.93 15.93 -23.00
C LEU A 201 -8.09 14.96 -23.26
N ALA A 202 -8.45 14.70 -24.51
CA ALA A 202 -9.48 13.72 -24.87
C ALA A 202 -9.08 12.30 -24.47
N ALA A 203 -7.82 11.90 -24.69
CA ALA A 203 -7.29 10.62 -24.21
C ALA A 203 -7.33 10.54 -22.68
N ARG A 204 -6.98 11.64 -21.98
CA ARG A 204 -7.02 11.70 -20.53
C ARG A 204 -8.46 11.59 -19.99
N ILE A 205 -9.43 12.24 -20.62
CA ILE A 205 -10.86 12.13 -20.29
C ILE A 205 -11.35 10.69 -20.50
N ASN A 206 -10.94 10.03 -21.58
CA ASN A 206 -11.30 8.63 -21.83
C ASN A 206 -10.67 7.68 -20.80
N ASN A 207 -9.43 7.95 -20.37
CA ASN A 207 -8.82 7.19 -19.28
C ASN A 207 -9.55 7.39 -17.95
N TYR A 208 -10.01 8.61 -17.65
CA TYR A 208 -10.83 8.86 -16.46
C TYR A 208 -12.17 8.13 -16.53
N SER A 209 -12.85 8.12 -17.68
CA SER A 209 -14.11 7.37 -17.81
C SER A 209 -13.95 5.85 -17.68
N GLN A 210 -12.81 5.30 -18.11
CA GLN A 210 -12.47 3.91 -17.83
C GLN A 210 -12.17 3.67 -16.35
N THR A 211 -11.47 4.61 -15.70
CA THR A 211 -11.18 4.54 -14.27
C THR A 211 -12.47 4.58 -13.45
N ASP A 212 -13.42 5.45 -13.80
CA ASP A 212 -14.73 5.54 -13.15
C ASP A 212 -15.51 4.22 -13.27
N ARG A 213 -15.51 3.58 -14.45
CA ARG A 213 -16.14 2.26 -14.64
C ARG A 213 -15.50 1.17 -13.77
N ILE A 214 -14.17 1.16 -13.68
CA ILE A 214 -13.45 0.21 -12.82
C ILE A 214 -13.79 0.46 -11.35
N ILE A 215 -13.87 1.73 -10.92
CA ILE A 215 -14.27 2.08 -9.56
C ILE A 215 -15.69 1.60 -9.29
N GLU A 216 -16.63 1.79 -10.22
CA GLU A 216 -18.02 1.36 -10.08
C GLU A 216 -18.12 -0.17 -9.94
N GLU A 217 -17.42 -0.92 -10.80
CA GLU A 217 -17.36 -2.39 -10.73
C GLU A 217 -16.72 -2.89 -9.42
N GLN A 218 -15.63 -2.26 -8.97
CA GLN A 218 -15.01 -2.58 -7.68
C GLN A 218 -15.92 -2.25 -6.48
N THR A 219 -16.73 -1.19 -6.59
CA THR A 219 -17.69 -0.79 -5.57
C THR A 219 -18.83 -1.82 -5.47
N ASP A 220 -19.34 -2.30 -6.60
CA ASP A 220 -20.34 -3.37 -6.64
C ASP A 220 -19.80 -4.69 -6.07
N ILE A 221 -18.55 -5.05 -6.39
CA ILE A 221 -17.91 -6.24 -5.81
C ILE A 221 -17.79 -6.10 -4.28
N ARG A 222 -17.34 -4.95 -3.80
CA ARG A 222 -17.24 -4.66 -2.36
C ARG A 222 -18.59 -4.80 -1.67
N ASP A 223 -19.65 -4.25 -2.26
CA ASP A 223 -20.98 -4.26 -1.66
C ASP A 223 -21.57 -5.68 -1.62
N ASN A 224 -21.37 -6.47 -2.68
CA ASN A 224 -21.71 -7.90 -2.70
C ASN A 224 -20.95 -8.70 -1.63
N LEU A 225 -19.64 -8.46 -1.47
CA LEU A 225 -18.83 -9.10 -0.43
C LEU A 225 -19.29 -8.70 0.98
N CYS A 226 -19.66 -7.44 1.17
CA CYS A 226 -20.18 -6.95 2.45
C CYS A 226 -21.51 -7.62 2.80
N ALA A 227 -22.43 -7.73 1.83
CA ALA A 227 -23.69 -8.47 1.99
C ALA A 227 -23.44 -9.94 2.35
N LYS A 228 -22.53 -10.62 1.63
CA LYS A 228 -22.18 -12.02 1.92
C LYS A 228 -21.57 -12.20 3.31
N ARG A 229 -20.75 -11.24 3.75
CA ARG A 229 -20.14 -11.25 5.09
C ARG A 229 -21.19 -11.14 6.19
N GLU A 230 -22.18 -10.28 6.04
CA GLU A 230 -23.25 -10.16 7.03
C GLU A 230 -24.17 -11.39 7.03
N GLU A 231 -24.43 -12.01 5.87
CA GLU A 231 -25.14 -13.30 5.80
C GLU A 231 -24.39 -14.41 6.56
N LEU A 232 -23.09 -14.60 6.29
CA LEU A 232 -22.26 -15.58 6.98
C LEU A 232 -22.17 -15.33 8.49
N LYS A 233 -22.18 -14.06 8.91
CA LYS A 233 -22.18 -13.68 10.32
C LYS A 233 -23.51 -14.01 11.00
N ALA A 234 -24.63 -13.84 10.29
CA ALA A 234 -25.94 -14.26 10.77
C ALA A 234 -26.01 -15.79 10.90
N ASP A 235 -25.49 -16.53 9.93
CA ASP A 235 -25.43 -18.00 9.99
C ASP A 235 -24.52 -18.50 11.12
N ARG A 236 -23.37 -17.87 11.33
CA ARG A 236 -22.48 -18.19 12.46
C ARG A 236 -23.17 -17.97 13.80
N LYS A 237 -23.97 -16.90 13.95
CA LYS A 237 -24.78 -16.67 15.15
C LYS A 237 -25.82 -17.78 15.34
N LYS A 238 -26.57 -18.16 14.29
CA LYS A 238 -27.54 -19.25 14.35
C LYS A 238 -26.88 -20.58 14.77
N MET A 239 -25.73 -20.91 14.19
CA MET A 239 -24.99 -22.12 14.54
C MET A 239 -24.49 -22.11 15.98
N GLN A 240 -24.04 -20.95 16.49
CA GLN A 240 -23.68 -20.80 17.91
C GLN A 240 -24.88 -20.99 18.84
N GLU A 241 -26.05 -20.45 18.47
CA GLU A 241 -27.30 -20.62 19.23
C GLU A 241 -27.70 -22.10 19.28
N GLN A 242 -27.65 -22.79 18.13
CA GLN A 242 -27.93 -24.22 18.04
C GLN A 242 -26.94 -25.05 18.87
N GLN A 243 -25.66 -24.71 18.85
CA GLN A 243 -24.65 -25.40 19.64
C GLN A 243 -24.90 -25.25 21.15
N LYS A 244 -25.30 -24.06 21.62
CA LYS A 244 -25.70 -23.82 23.01
C LYS A 244 -26.94 -24.62 23.40
N HIS A 245 -27.95 -24.67 22.52
CA HIS A 245 -29.14 -25.49 22.76
C HIS A 245 -28.78 -26.99 22.87
N LEU A 246 -27.92 -27.48 21.98
CA LEU A 246 -27.48 -28.87 21.97
C LEU A 246 -26.64 -29.20 23.21
N SER A 247 -25.78 -28.30 23.69
CA SER A 247 -24.99 -28.51 24.90
C SER A 247 -25.88 -28.60 26.13
N VAL A 248 -26.83 -27.68 26.29
CA VAL A 248 -27.81 -27.71 27.39
C VAL A 248 -28.64 -28.99 27.34
N GLN A 249 -29.04 -29.45 26.15
CA GLN A 249 -29.79 -30.69 26.02
C GLN A 249 -28.96 -31.92 26.44
N LYS A 250 -27.67 -31.96 26.08
CA LYS A 250 -26.74 -33.02 26.52
C LYS A 250 -26.53 -32.99 28.04
N ASP A 251 -26.40 -31.81 28.63
CA ASP A 251 -26.24 -31.67 30.08
C ASP A 251 -27.49 -32.15 30.84
N ILE A 252 -28.69 -31.81 30.34
CA ILE A 252 -29.97 -32.29 30.89
C ILE A 252 -30.07 -33.83 30.75
N GLN A 253 -29.66 -34.38 29.61
CA GLN A 253 -29.65 -35.83 29.37
C GLN A 253 -28.71 -36.55 30.35
N ALA A 254 -27.48 -36.05 30.52
CA ALA A 254 -26.52 -36.59 31.48
C ALA A 254 -27.03 -36.50 32.93
N LEU A 255 -27.67 -35.39 33.30
CA LEU A 255 -28.28 -35.22 34.61
C LEU A 255 -29.42 -36.22 34.85
N LYS A 256 -30.25 -36.45 33.83
CA LYS A 256 -31.34 -37.44 33.87
C LYS A 256 -30.81 -38.85 34.06
N GLU A 257 -29.75 -39.23 33.34
CA GLU A 257 -29.09 -40.54 33.47
C GLU A 257 -28.50 -40.71 34.87
N LYS A 258 -27.85 -39.68 35.42
CA LYS A 258 -27.35 -39.68 36.81
C LYS A 258 -28.48 -39.83 37.83
N TYR A 259 -29.59 -39.12 37.64
CA TYR A 259 -30.77 -39.24 38.52
C TYR A 259 -31.34 -40.66 38.49
N GLN A 260 -31.46 -41.26 37.30
CA GLN A 260 -31.93 -42.64 37.14
C GLN A 260 -31.00 -43.66 37.83
N LEU A 261 -29.69 -43.42 37.81
CA LEU A 261 -28.73 -44.25 38.54
C LEU A 261 -28.93 -44.13 40.06
N LEU A 262 -29.06 -42.91 40.58
CA LEU A 262 -29.34 -42.69 42.00
C LEU A 262 -30.67 -43.31 42.45
N ASP A 263 -31.71 -43.23 41.62
CA ASP A 263 -33.01 -43.84 41.89
C ASP A 263 -32.92 -45.36 41.98
N LYS A 264 -32.11 -45.99 41.10
CA LYS A 264 -31.77 -47.41 41.21
C LYS A 264 -31.02 -47.72 42.50
N GLU A 265 -29.98 -46.97 42.84
CA GLU A 265 -29.24 -47.18 44.09
C GLU A 265 -30.12 -47.02 45.34
N CYS A 266 -31.04 -46.05 45.34
CA CYS A 266 -32.02 -45.88 46.39
C CYS A 266 -32.97 -47.07 46.49
N ASN A 267 -33.47 -47.58 45.35
CA ASN A 267 -34.32 -48.77 45.33
C ASN A 267 -33.55 -50.02 45.76
N ASP A 268 -32.30 -50.19 45.36
CA ASP A 268 -31.45 -51.31 45.77
C ASP A 268 -31.18 -51.27 47.27
N LYS A 269 -30.88 -50.09 47.83
CA LYS A 269 -30.73 -49.89 49.28
C LYS A 269 -32.04 -50.10 50.04
N LYS A 270 -33.17 -49.69 49.47
CA LYS A 270 -34.50 -49.92 50.04
C LYS A 270 -34.84 -51.41 50.05
N ASN A 271 -34.61 -52.12 48.94
CA ASN A 271 -34.78 -53.57 48.85
C ASN A 271 -33.85 -54.30 49.83
N ALA A 272 -32.60 -53.86 49.96
CA ALA A 272 -31.68 -54.39 50.96
C ALA A 272 -32.19 -54.13 52.38
N PHE A 273 -32.72 -52.93 52.66
CA PHE A 273 -33.35 -52.62 53.93
C PHE A 273 -34.57 -53.52 54.22
N GLU A 274 -35.48 -53.71 53.25
CA GLU A 274 -36.63 -54.61 53.37
C GLU A 274 -36.19 -56.06 53.58
N GLN A 275 -35.10 -56.50 52.94
CA GLN A 275 -34.48 -57.81 53.19
C GLN A 275 -33.94 -57.92 54.61
N TYR A 276 -33.28 -56.88 55.13
CA TYR A 276 -32.82 -56.84 56.52
C TYR A 276 -34.00 -56.81 57.50
N GLU A 277 -35.06 -56.06 57.20
CA GLU A 277 -36.28 -56.01 58.01
C GLU A 277 -36.98 -57.37 58.08
N HIS A 278 -37.05 -58.10 56.96
CA HIS A 278 -37.51 -59.48 56.92
C HIS A 278 -36.58 -60.45 57.65
N TYR A 279 -35.26 -60.27 57.57
CA TYR A 279 -34.27 -61.07 58.30
C TYR A 279 -34.42 -60.92 59.82
N PHE A 280 -34.71 -59.70 60.31
CA PHE A 280 -34.98 -59.43 61.72
C PHE A 280 -36.46 -59.60 62.12
N ASN A 281 -37.29 -60.14 61.23
CA ASN A 281 -38.68 -60.53 61.49
C ASN A 281 -39.56 -59.42 62.12
N GLY A 282 -39.32 -58.16 61.74
CA GLY A 282 -40.14 -57.00 62.13
C GLY A 282 -39.82 -56.35 63.48
N GLU A 283 -38.91 -56.90 64.29
CA GLU A 283 -38.39 -56.25 65.50
C GLU A 283 -36.89 -56.03 65.36
N LEU A 284 -36.49 -54.79 65.01
CA LEU A 284 -35.09 -54.38 65.05
C LEU A 284 -34.66 -54.39 66.53
N PRO A 285 -33.73 -55.26 66.96
CA PRO A 285 -33.34 -55.29 68.35
C PRO A 285 -32.63 -53.98 68.74
N GLU A 286 -32.98 -53.39 69.88
CA GLU A 286 -32.34 -52.14 70.33
C GLU A 286 -30.83 -52.35 70.49
N LYS A 287 -30.06 -51.30 70.18
CA LYS A 287 -28.60 -51.37 70.19
C LYS A 287 -28.07 -51.83 71.54
N GLU A 288 -28.74 -51.47 72.65
CA GLU A 288 -28.46 -51.97 74.00
C GLU A 288 -28.76 -53.47 74.21
N ASP A 289 -29.79 -54.04 73.60
CA ASP A 289 -30.12 -55.46 73.75
C ASP A 289 -29.25 -56.37 72.88
N VAL A 290 -28.85 -55.90 71.71
CA VAL A 290 -27.76 -56.51 70.94
C VAL A 290 -26.44 -56.42 71.71
N HIS A 291 -26.15 -55.27 72.35
CA HIS A 291 -24.95 -55.15 73.19
C HIS A 291 -24.99 -56.07 74.41
N LYS A 292 -26.13 -56.24 75.09
CA LYS A 292 -26.25 -57.19 76.21
C LYS A 292 -26.12 -58.64 75.74
N GLN A 293 -26.68 -59.00 74.59
CA GLN A 293 -26.47 -60.35 74.03
C GLN A 293 -25.02 -60.56 73.58
N ILE A 294 -24.38 -59.54 73.01
CA ILE A 294 -22.94 -59.53 72.74
C ILE A 294 -22.15 -59.62 74.05
N GLU A 295 -22.57 -58.97 75.13
CA GLU A 295 -21.91 -59.01 76.45
C GLU A 295 -22.04 -60.39 77.11
N ILE A 296 -23.19 -61.06 76.94
CA ILE A 296 -23.40 -62.45 77.36
C ILE A 296 -22.59 -63.42 76.48
N PHE A 297 -22.49 -63.15 75.17
CA PHE A 297 -21.62 -63.90 74.26
C PHE A 297 -20.14 -63.62 74.50
N ASP A 298 -19.76 -62.43 74.96
CA ASP A 298 -18.41 -62.04 75.37
C ASP A 298 -18.07 -62.55 76.75
N GLU A 299 -19.03 -62.74 77.66
CA GLU A 299 -18.82 -63.45 78.93
C GLU A 299 -18.69 -64.96 78.73
N ALA A 300 -19.52 -65.55 77.85
CA ALA A 300 -19.33 -66.93 77.39
C ALA A 300 -18.03 -67.08 76.59
N GLY A 301 -17.68 -66.06 75.80
CA GLY A 301 -16.45 -65.90 75.04
C GLY A 301 -15.22 -65.65 75.92
N ARG A 302 -15.34 -64.99 77.08
CA ARG A 302 -14.26 -64.80 78.07
C ARG A 302 -13.97 -66.05 78.88
N LEU A 303 -14.99 -66.89 79.14
CA LEU A 303 -14.82 -68.20 79.75
C LEU A 303 -14.29 -69.25 78.75
N SER A 304 -14.52 -69.07 77.44
CA SER A 304 -13.89 -69.86 76.37
C SER A 304 -12.57 -69.26 75.85
N GLY A 305 -12.32 -67.98 76.12
CA GLY A 305 -11.30 -67.12 75.51
C GLY A 305 -10.14 -66.83 76.46
N LYS A 306 -9.58 -67.90 77.04
CA LYS A 306 -8.17 -67.90 77.46
C LYS A 306 -7.21 -68.16 76.30
N PHE A 307 -7.71 -68.13 75.07
CA PHE A 307 -6.96 -68.00 73.84
C PHE A 307 -7.66 -66.95 72.98
N THR A 308 -7.07 -65.77 72.83
CA THR A 308 -7.37 -64.88 71.71
C THR A 308 -6.91 -65.59 70.45
N HIS A 309 -7.85 -66.17 69.70
CA HIS A 309 -7.53 -66.73 68.41
C HIS A 309 -7.34 -65.57 67.43
N ILE A 310 -6.12 -65.44 66.91
CA ILE A 310 -5.88 -64.84 65.59
C ILE A 310 -6.82 -65.56 64.63
N ASP A 311 -7.66 -64.85 63.89
CA ASP A 311 -8.51 -65.52 62.90
C ASP A 311 -7.61 -66.24 61.87
N ASP A 312 -8.08 -67.32 61.27
CA ASP A 312 -7.31 -68.06 60.23
C ASP A 312 -6.90 -67.12 59.08
N ASP A 313 -7.62 -66.01 58.90
CA ASP A 313 -7.37 -64.99 57.88
C ASP A 313 -6.19 -64.05 58.23
N ASP A 314 -6.06 -63.64 59.49
CA ASP A 314 -4.93 -62.80 59.94
C ASP A 314 -3.61 -63.59 59.96
N SER A 315 -3.67 -64.88 60.30
CA SER A 315 -2.51 -65.78 60.22
C SER A 315 -2.04 -65.95 58.77
N LYS A 316 -2.97 -66.15 57.82
CA LYS A 316 -2.67 -66.22 56.39
C LYS A 316 -2.15 -64.89 55.83
N ARG A 317 -2.74 -63.76 56.24
CA ARG A 317 -2.31 -62.42 55.85
C ARG A 317 -0.91 -62.11 56.39
N LEU A 318 -0.60 -62.50 57.62
CA LEU A 318 0.74 -62.37 58.21
C LEU A 318 1.77 -63.22 57.47
N GLU A 319 1.43 -64.45 57.08
CA GLU A 319 2.31 -65.32 56.30
C GLU A 319 2.63 -64.72 54.91
N GLN A 320 1.62 -64.14 54.25
CA GLN A 320 1.80 -63.39 52.99
C GLN A 320 2.68 -62.15 53.18
N LEU A 321 2.43 -61.35 54.22
CA LEU A 321 3.21 -60.14 54.50
C LEU A 321 4.64 -60.45 54.97
N ARG A 322 4.86 -61.58 55.65
CA ARG A 322 6.21 -62.08 56.00
C ARG A 322 7.02 -62.42 54.76
N GLY A 323 6.41 -63.01 53.73
CA GLY A 323 7.08 -63.26 52.44
C GLY A 323 7.35 -61.98 51.64
N MET A 324 6.53 -60.94 51.83
CA MET A 324 6.72 -59.63 51.18
C MET A 324 7.81 -58.79 51.85
N PHE A 325 7.93 -58.83 53.18
CA PHE A 325 8.91 -58.08 53.97
C PHE A 325 10.10 -58.94 54.46
N GLU A 326 10.38 -60.07 53.80
CA GLU A 326 11.46 -61.00 54.19
C GLU A 326 12.84 -60.31 54.20
N GLN A 327 13.05 -59.32 53.33
CA GLN A 327 14.28 -58.54 53.24
C GLN A 327 14.31 -57.31 54.18
N GLY A 328 13.29 -57.12 55.01
CA GLY A 328 13.12 -56.01 55.93
C GLY A 328 11.89 -55.16 55.64
N VAL A 329 11.35 -54.51 56.68
CA VAL A 329 10.25 -53.55 56.54
C VAL A 329 10.85 -52.18 56.23
N PRO A 330 10.49 -51.53 55.11
CA PRO A 330 11.01 -50.20 54.80
C PRO A 330 10.49 -49.17 55.81
N ASP A 331 11.32 -48.17 56.11
CA ASP A 331 10.92 -47.06 56.98
C ASP A 331 9.97 -46.11 56.24
N SER A 332 9.17 -45.35 57.02
CA SER A 332 8.19 -44.40 56.46
C SER A 332 8.87 -43.36 55.55
N GLU A 333 10.05 -42.89 55.93
CA GLU A 333 10.85 -41.93 55.16
C GLU A 333 11.27 -42.52 53.81
N THR A 334 11.70 -43.79 53.78
CA THR A 334 12.07 -44.49 52.54
C THR A 334 10.87 -44.62 51.60
N ILE A 335 9.69 -44.98 52.12
CA ILE A 335 8.46 -45.06 51.32
C ILE A 335 8.04 -43.69 50.77
N ASP A 336 8.23 -42.61 51.53
CA ASP A 336 7.96 -41.24 51.07
C ASP A 336 8.94 -40.79 49.96
N GLU A 337 10.22 -41.14 50.05
CA GLU A 337 11.21 -40.89 49.00
C GLU A 337 10.85 -41.57 47.67
N TRP A 338 10.44 -42.84 47.73
CA TRP A 338 10.01 -43.59 46.54
C TRP A 338 8.68 -43.08 45.99
N GLN A 339 7.75 -42.66 46.85
CA GLN A 339 6.49 -42.02 46.42
C GLN A 339 6.77 -40.71 45.66
N ASN A 340 7.70 -39.89 46.15
CA ASN A 340 8.14 -38.67 45.46
C ASN A 340 8.82 -38.99 44.13
N THR A 341 9.64 -40.04 44.08
CA THR A 341 10.31 -40.51 42.86
C THR A 341 9.29 -40.97 41.80
N ALA A 342 8.23 -41.68 42.21
CA ALA A 342 7.14 -42.07 41.32
C ALA A 342 6.35 -40.85 40.80
N ARG A 343 6.10 -39.84 41.67
CA ARG A 343 5.45 -38.59 41.25
C ARG A 343 6.30 -37.80 40.25
N GLN A 344 7.61 -37.73 40.46
CA GLN A 344 8.54 -37.13 39.50
C GLN A 344 8.51 -37.85 38.15
N LEU A 345 8.44 -39.18 38.14
CA LEU A 345 8.29 -39.96 36.91
C LEU A 345 6.98 -39.59 36.18
N ASP A 346 5.85 -39.49 36.89
CA ASP A 346 4.56 -39.11 36.30
C ASP A 346 4.59 -37.68 35.73
N GLU A 347 5.19 -36.73 36.46
CA GLU A 347 5.39 -35.35 36.00
C GLU A 347 6.26 -35.28 34.72
N LEU A 348 7.34 -36.06 34.66
CA LEU A 348 8.21 -36.15 33.48
C LEU A 348 7.52 -36.84 32.29
N LYS A 349 6.73 -37.89 32.53
CA LYS A 349 5.91 -38.55 31.50
C LYS A 349 4.86 -37.61 30.94
N GLU A 350 4.21 -36.80 31.80
CA GLU A 350 3.23 -35.80 31.36
C GLU A 350 3.90 -34.67 30.55
N ALA A 351 5.08 -34.20 30.98
CA ALA A 351 5.88 -33.22 30.24
C ALA A 351 6.33 -33.76 28.87
N ALA A 352 6.72 -35.04 28.80
CA ALA A 352 7.07 -35.73 27.55
C ALA A 352 5.85 -35.85 26.62
N ALA A 353 4.67 -36.17 27.18
CA ALA A 353 3.43 -36.27 26.43
C ALA A 353 2.98 -34.92 25.84
N LYS A 354 3.17 -33.81 26.57
CA LYS A 354 2.86 -32.45 26.08
C LYS A 354 3.78 -31.98 24.95
N ASN A 355 5.03 -32.45 24.93
CA ASN A 355 5.99 -32.15 23.88
C ASN A 355 5.97 -33.14 22.71
N ARG A 356 5.17 -34.20 22.80
CA ARG A 356 5.00 -35.20 21.74
C ARG A 356 4.31 -34.56 20.54
N LEU A 357 4.78 -34.90 19.34
CA LEU A 357 4.11 -34.49 18.10
C LEU A 357 2.76 -35.20 18.06
N SER A 358 1.69 -34.46 17.73
CA SER A 358 0.38 -35.08 17.50
C SER A 358 0.43 -36.01 16.27
N ASP A 359 -0.56 -36.90 16.13
CA ASP A 359 -0.67 -37.77 14.97
C ASP A 359 -0.75 -36.95 13.66
N ASP A 360 -1.46 -35.82 13.68
CA ASP A 360 -1.55 -34.87 12.56
C ASP A 360 -0.19 -34.21 12.26
N GLU A 361 0.57 -33.82 13.29
CA GLU A 361 1.91 -33.24 13.12
C GLU A 361 2.91 -34.27 12.56
N LEU A 362 2.75 -35.55 12.92
CA LEU A 362 3.55 -36.65 12.39
C LEU A 362 3.23 -36.94 10.92
N GLU A 363 1.94 -36.99 10.56
CA GLU A 363 1.51 -37.13 9.16
C GLU A 363 2.00 -35.96 8.31
N LYS A 364 1.91 -34.73 8.84
CA LYS A 364 2.44 -33.52 8.20
C LYS A 364 3.97 -33.58 8.03
N LEU A 365 4.69 -34.04 9.06
CA LEU A 365 6.15 -34.23 9.00
C LEU A 365 6.55 -35.29 7.96
N GLU A 366 5.85 -36.42 7.86
CA GLU A 366 6.08 -37.41 6.81
C GLU A 366 5.82 -36.84 5.42
N GLY A 367 4.74 -36.07 5.25
CA GLY A 367 4.43 -35.35 4.02
C GLY A 367 5.58 -34.41 3.60
N TYR A 368 6.12 -33.63 4.55
CA TYR A 368 7.26 -32.77 4.29
C TYR A 368 8.55 -33.54 4.01
N LYS A 369 8.84 -34.64 4.73
CA LYS A 369 10.01 -35.49 4.44
C LYS A 369 9.97 -36.03 3.01
N LYS A 370 8.79 -36.38 2.50
CA LYS A 370 8.61 -36.82 1.12
C LYS A 370 8.84 -35.68 0.13
N ARG A 371 8.29 -34.50 0.39
CA ARG A 371 8.40 -33.31 -0.46
C ARG A 371 9.84 -32.77 -0.54
N PHE A 372 10.57 -32.79 0.57
CA PHE A 372 11.95 -32.27 0.67
C PHE A 372 13.02 -33.37 0.57
N ALA A 373 12.66 -34.59 0.16
CA ALA A 373 13.56 -35.75 0.12
C ALA A 373 14.83 -35.56 -0.74
N ARG A 374 14.75 -34.72 -1.79
CA ARG A 374 15.88 -34.47 -2.71
C ARG A 374 16.83 -33.39 -2.19
N ALA A 375 16.28 -32.29 -1.70
CA ALA A 375 17.00 -31.18 -1.09
C ALA A 375 16.00 -30.26 -0.40
N ILE A 376 16.43 -29.58 0.66
CA ILE A 376 15.68 -28.46 1.24
C ILE A 376 16.14 -27.20 0.50
N PRO A 377 15.24 -26.39 -0.09
CA PRO A 377 15.62 -25.11 -0.65
C PRO A 377 16.27 -24.24 0.43
N ASP A 378 17.43 -23.67 0.13
CA ASP A 378 17.98 -22.59 0.95
C ASP A 378 17.01 -21.40 0.86
N GLU A 379 16.76 -20.76 1.99
CA GLU A 379 15.88 -19.59 2.12
C GLU A 379 16.33 -18.46 1.17
N ASN A 380 17.65 -18.34 0.97
CA ASN A 380 18.25 -17.43 0.01
C ASN A 380 17.94 -17.79 -1.46
N LYS A 381 17.70 -19.07 -1.78
CA LYS A 381 17.31 -19.50 -3.13
C LYS A 381 15.84 -19.16 -3.39
N VAL A 382 14.95 -19.40 -2.43
CA VAL A 382 13.53 -19.05 -2.58
C VAL A 382 13.36 -17.54 -2.74
N GLY A 383 14.06 -16.75 -1.92
CA GLY A 383 14.08 -15.29 -2.05
C GLY A 383 14.56 -14.80 -3.41
N LYS A 384 15.66 -15.38 -3.94
CA LYS A 384 16.15 -15.06 -5.30
C LYS A 384 15.13 -15.38 -6.39
N ILE A 385 14.46 -16.53 -6.30
CA ILE A 385 13.42 -16.93 -7.26
C ILE A 385 12.24 -15.95 -7.19
N HIS A 386 11.85 -15.53 -5.99
CA HIS A 386 10.82 -14.52 -5.78
C HIS A 386 11.19 -13.15 -6.38
N ASP A 387 12.41 -12.67 -6.15
CA ASP A 387 12.88 -11.37 -6.66
C ASP A 387 12.96 -11.35 -8.20
N ILE A 388 13.46 -12.43 -8.80
CA ILE A 388 13.53 -12.57 -10.26
C ILE A 388 12.12 -12.64 -10.85
N TRP A 389 11.18 -13.33 -10.18
CA TRP A 389 9.77 -13.36 -10.60
C TRP A 389 9.11 -11.98 -10.56
N ILE A 390 9.27 -11.22 -9.48
CA ILE A 390 8.75 -9.84 -9.38
C ILE A 390 9.35 -8.96 -10.49
N SER A 391 10.64 -9.11 -10.76
CA SER A 391 11.32 -8.38 -11.83
C SER A 391 10.73 -8.70 -13.21
N ALA A 392 10.39 -9.97 -13.46
CA ALA A 392 9.71 -10.39 -14.69
C ALA A 392 8.27 -9.84 -14.76
N GLN A 393 7.52 -9.85 -13.66
CA GLN A 393 6.16 -9.28 -13.58
C GLN A 393 6.17 -7.77 -13.90
N ASN A 394 7.12 -7.03 -13.35
CA ASN A 394 7.29 -5.60 -13.59
C ASN A 394 7.61 -5.30 -15.06
N LYS A 395 8.48 -6.10 -15.68
CA LYS A 395 8.77 -6.01 -17.12
C LYS A 395 7.55 -6.37 -17.97
N GLN A 396 6.79 -7.41 -17.59
CA GLN A 396 5.55 -7.80 -18.26
C GLN A 396 4.53 -6.65 -18.27
N ASN A 397 4.36 -5.96 -17.15
CA ASN A 397 3.48 -4.79 -17.05
C ASN A 397 4.00 -3.60 -17.87
N SER A 398 5.32 -3.45 -18.00
CA SER A 398 5.93 -2.39 -18.82
C SER A 398 5.83 -2.65 -20.32
N ILE A 399 5.90 -3.92 -20.77
CA ILE A 399 5.81 -4.31 -22.19
C ILE A 399 4.53 -3.78 -22.82
N VAL A 400 3.38 -3.89 -22.15
CA VAL A 400 2.10 -3.41 -22.68
C VAL A 400 2.18 -1.91 -23.05
N GLY A 401 2.80 -1.11 -22.19
CA GLY A 401 3.03 0.31 -22.45
C GLY A 401 4.07 0.59 -23.54
N LYS A 402 5.08 -0.27 -23.69
CA LYS A 402 6.10 -0.17 -24.75
C LYS A 402 5.51 -0.56 -26.12
N GLU A 403 4.69 -1.62 -26.19
CA GLU A 403 3.98 -2.05 -27.40
C GLU A 403 3.00 -0.98 -27.88
N MET A 404 2.24 -0.36 -26.98
CA MET A 404 1.36 0.77 -27.33
C MET A 404 2.13 1.97 -27.89
N LYS A 405 3.32 2.29 -27.34
CA LYS A 405 4.19 3.34 -27.89
C LYS A 405 4.75 2.98 -29.26
N LEU A 406 5.07 1.70 -29.47
CA LEU A 406 5.55 1.19 -30.75
C LEU A 406 4.47 1.29 -31.83
N ASP A 407 3.23 0.90 -31.51
CA ASP A 407 2.10 0.98 -32.44
C ASP A 407 1.78 2.43 -32.81
N LEU A 408 1.78 3.34 -31.82
CA LEU A 408 1.60 4.77 -32.06
C LEU A 408 2.72 5.36 -32.94
N ALA A 409 3.97 4.90 -32.75
CA ALA A 409 5.09 5.33 -33.57
C ALA A 409 4.95 4.85 -35.02
N ARG A 410 4.56 3.58 -35.23
CA ARG A 410 4.31 2.99 -36.56
C ARG A 410 3.14 3.68 -37.28
N GLU A 411 2.04 3.95 -36.59
CA GLU A 411 0.87 4.62 -37.17
C GLU A 411 1.20 6.06 -37.59
N ASN A 412 1.97 6.78 -36.77
CA ASN A 412 2.42 8.13 -37.08
C ASN A 412 3.39 8.16 -38.28
N GLU A 413 4.24 7.14 -38.42
CA GLU A 413 5.14 6.99 -39.56
C GLU A 413 4.40 6.61 -40.85
N GLN A 414 3.42 5.71 -40.77
CA GLN A 414 2.53 5.39 -41.90
C GLN A 414 1.74 6.62 -42.37
N ALA A 415 1.14 7.38 -41.44
CA ALA A 415 0.42 8.62 -41.76
C ALA A 415 1.35 9.67 -42.40
N ARG A 416 2.62 9.72 -42.00
CA ARG A 416 3.64 10.58 -42.64
C ARG A 416 3.97 10.12 -44.06
N LEU A 417 4.18 8.82 -44.27
CA LEU A 417 4.46 8.24 -45.58
C LEU A 417 3.30 8.43 -46.56
N GLU A 418 2.05 8.31 -46.10
CA GLU A 418 0.86 8.59 -46.90
C GLU A 418 0.76 10.06 -47.30
N ARG A 419 1.00 10.99 -46.36
CA ARG A 419 1.07 12.43 -46.67
C ARG A 419 2.16 12.72 -47.69
N ALA A 420 3.34 12.11 -47.56
CA ALA A 420 4.44 12.29 -48.51
C ALA A 420 4.10 11.77 -49.93
N LYS A 421 3.41 10.63 -50.03
CA LYS A 421 2.90 10.11 -51.33
C LYS A 421 1.87 11.05 -51.95
N LEU A 422 0.97 11.63 -51.15
CA LEU A 422 -0.02 12.61 -51.60
C LEU A 422 0.66 13.87 -52.17
N TYR A 423 1.70 14.37 -51.50
CA TYR A 423 2.51 15.49 -52.00
C TYR A 423 3.28 15.16 -53.30
N LYS A 424 3.74 13.90 -53.46
CA LYS A 424 4.45 13.44 -54.65
C LYS A 424 3.52 13.29 -55.87
N ASN A 425 2.27 12.89 -55.66
CA ASN A 425 1.28 12.66 -56.72
C ASN A 425 0.47 13.92 -57.08
N SER A 426 0.37 14.92 -56.19
CA SER A 426 -0.33 16.19 -56.45
C SER A 426 0.59 17.32 -56.95
N CYS A 427 1.71 16.99 -57.59
CA CYS A 427 2.65 17.97 -58.14
C CYS A 427 2.09 18.63 -59.42
N VAL A 428 1.13 19.53 -59.26
CA VAL A 428 0.85 20.63 -60.21
C VAL A 428 0.62 21.91 -59.40
N PRO A 429 1.68 22.66 -59.05
CA PRO A 429 1.56 23.85 -58.21
C PRO A 429 0.89 25.06 -58.90
N GLY A 430 0.48 24.95 -60.17
CA GLY A 430 0.04 26.09 -60.98
C GLY A 430 -1.48 26.29 -61.15
N ILE A 431 -2.30 25.25 -60.96
CA ILE A 431 -3.72 25.32 -61.40
C ILE A 431 -4.65 25.89 -60.32
N ILE A 432 -4.40 25.62 -59.04
CA ILE A 432 -5.29 26.07 -57.95
C ILE A 432 -5.11 27.56 -57.64
N ALA A 433 -3.89 28.10 -57.78
CA ALA A 433 -3.63 29.53 -57.64
C ALA A 433 -4.19 30.37 -58.81
N GLY A 434 -4.23 29.80 -60.03
CA GLY A 434 -4.76 30.46 -61.22
C GLY A 434 -6.28 30.61 -61.23
N ILE A 435 -7.02 29.61 -60.73
CA ILE A 435 -8.49 29.63 -60.74
C ILE A 435 -9.04 30.62 -59.69
N VAL A 436 -8.38 30.77 -58.54
CA VAL A 436 -8.79 31.75 -57.52
C VAL A 436 -8.44 33.19 -57.93
N MET A 437 -7.34 33.40 -58.66
CA MET A 437 -6.96 34.72 -59.17
C MET A 437 -7.75 35.14 -60.42
N ALA A 438 -8.20 34.20 -61.27
CA ALA A 438 -9.02 34.51 -62.44
C ALA A 438 -10.46 34.95 -62.08
N VAL A 439 -11.00 34.45 -60.96
CA VAL A 439 -12.34 34.83 -60.47
C VAL A 439 -12.33 36.24 -59.84
N ILE A 440 -11.19 36.70 -59.34
CA ILE A 440 -11.04 38.05 -58.76
C ILE A 440 -10.64 39.09 -59.83
N GLY A 441 -9.88 38.69 -60.85
CA GLY A 441 -9.50 39.56 -61.98
C GLY A 441 -10.62 39.82 -63.00
N GLY A 442 -11.62 38.95 -63.08
CA GLY A 442 -12.76 39.10 -64.01
C GLY A 442 -13.81 40.15 -63.61
N VAL A 443 -13.73 40.69 -62.39
CA VAL A 443 -14.73 41.64 -61.85
C VAL A 443 -14.25 43.10 -61.91
N LEU A 444 -13.03 43.38 -62.41
CA LEU A 444 -12.43 44.72 -62.34
C LEU A 444 -11.85 45.26 -63.67
N VAL A 445 -12.30 44.75 -64.82
CA VAL A 445 -11.89 45.30 -66.14
C VAL A 445 -13.10 45.66 -66.99
N VAL A 446 -13.62 46.86 -66.75
CA VAL A 446 -14.33 47.69 -67.73
C VAL A 446 -14.05 49.16 -67.33
N PRO A 447 -13.46 50.06 -68.15
CA PRO A 447 -12.77 49.89 -69.44
C PRO A 447 -11.50 50.80 -69.63
N VAL A 448 -10.29 50.26 -69.87
CA VAL A 448 -9.23 50.99 -70.63
C VAL A 448 -8.38 49.97 -71.39
N MET A 449 -8.58 49.87 -72.71
CA MET A 449 -7.74 49.08 -73.61
C MET A 449 -6.53 49.91 -74.01
N GLU A 450 -5.33 49.53 -73.53
CA GLU A 450 -4.04 49.67 -74.26
C GLU A 450 -2.81 49.11 -73.47
N VAL A 451 -2.95 48.70 -72.21
CA VAL A 451 -1.81 48.21 -71.37
C VAL A 451 -1.56 46.68 -71.47
N GLY A 452 -2.38 45.93 -72.22
CA GLY A 452 -2.41 44.47 -72.16
C GLY A 452 -1.20 43.71 -72.75
N ILE A 453 -0.44 44.31 -73.67
CA ILE A 453 0.61 43.57 -74.42
C ILE A 453 1.95 43.55 -73.66
N ALA A 454 2.22 44.54 -72.80
CA ALA A 454 3.46 44.61 -72.01
C ALA A 454 3.52 43.58 -70.85
N MET A 455 2.38 43.13 -70.34
CA MET A 455 2.31 42.18 -69.20
C MET A 455 2.57 40.72 -69.57
N ILE A 456 2.43 40.34 -70.84
CA ILE A 456 2.60 38.95 -71.29
C ILE A 456 4.09 38.55 -71.36
N ILE A 457 4.97 39.50 -71.71
CA ILE A 457 6.42 39.25 -71.88
C ILE A 457 7.12 39.12 -70.52
N VAL A 458 6.67 39.85 -69.50
CA VAL A 458 7.20 39.77 -68.12
C VAL A 458 6.75 38.46 -67.43
N GLY A 459 5.54 37.97 -67.74
CA GLY A 459 5.03 36.70 -67.22
C GLY A 459 5.80 35.46 -67.69
N LEU A 460 6.32 35.47 -68.92
CA LEU A 460 7.07 34.34 -69.49
C LEU A 460 8.51 34.24 -68.94
N CYS A 461 9.14 35.36 -68.56
CA CYS A 461 10.48 35.34 -67.96
C CYS A 461 10.48 34.87 -66.49
N MET A 462 9.40 35.16 -65.74
CA MET A 462 9.23 34.67 -64.37
C MET A 462 9.02 33.15 -64.31
N ALA A 463 8.32 32.55 -65.28
CA ALA A 463 8.03 31.11 -65.29
C ALA A 463 9.27 30.21 -65.37
N VAL A 464 10.33 30.65 -66.06
CA VAL A 464 11.59 29.88 -66.20
C VAL A 464 12.42 29.92 -64.91
N VAL A 465 12.43 31.06 -64.22
CA VAL A 465 13.13 31.24 -62.94
C VAL A 465 12.47 30.42 -61.83
N PHE A 466 11.13 30.33 -61.80
CA PHE A 466 10.41 29.48 -60.86
C PHE A 466 10.57 27.97 -61.11
N SER A 467 10.76 27.55 -62.36
CA SER A 467 11.01 26.13 -62.70
C SER A 467 12.36 25.64 -62.17
N VAL A 468 13.42 26.45 -62.30
CA VAL A 468 14.78 26.09 -61.84
C VAL A 468 14.86 26.10 -60.30
N ILE A 469 14.24 27.08 -59.63
CA ILE A 469 14.19 27.16 -58.15
C ILE A 469 13.36 26.00 -57.55
N GLY A 470 12.31 25.54 -58.25
CA GLY A 470 11.49 24.39 -57.83
C GLY A 470 12.24 23.05 -57.81
N THR A 471 13.18 22.83 -58.74
CA THR A 471 13.94 21.57 -58.81
C THR A 471 15.03 21.45 -57.73
N VAL A 472 15.67 22.58 -57.36
CA VAL A 472 16.68 22.63 -56.29
C VAL A 472 16.05 22.46 -54.91
N LYS A 473 14.91 23.13 -54.65
CA LYS A 473 14.16 22.96 -53.39
C LYS A 473 13.57 21.55 -53.24
N LYS A 474 13.18 20.88 -54.34
CA LYS A 474 12.70 19.49 -54.32
C LYS A 474 13.79 18.50 -53.88
N LYS A 475 15.02 18.63 -54.39
CA LYS A 475 16.17 17.79 -53.98
C LYS A 475 16.55 17.98 -52.51
N GLN A 476 16.53 19.22 -52.00
CA GLN A 476 16.77 19.49 -50.58
C GLN A 476 15.68 18.88 -49.70
N HIS A 477 14.41 19.05 -50.06
CA HIS A 477 13.28 18.51 -49.30
C HIS A 477 13.23 16.97 -49.30
N ASP A 478 13.62 16.32 -50.41
CA ASP A 478 13.73 14.85 -50.49
C ASP A 478 14.87 14.32 -49.59
N SER A 479 16.01 15.02 -49.53
CA SER A 479 17.12 14.63 -48.64
C SER A 479 16.82 14.81 -47.15
N GLU A 480 16.10 15.89 -46.80
CA GLU A 480 15.68 16.18 -45.42
C GLU A 480 14.61 15.15 -44.96
N PHE A 481 13.70 14.76 -45.86
CA PHE A 481 12.70 13.73 -45.62
C PHE A 481 13.31 12.34 -45.40
N MET A 482 14.31 11.94 -46.21
CA MET A 482 15.01 10.65 -46.07
C MET A 482 15.81 10.56 -44.77
N ASN A 483 16.48 11.63 -44.35
CA ASN A 483 17.20 11.66 -43.07
C ASN A 483 16.25 11.57 -41.87
N ILE A 484 15.11 12.26 -41.91
CA ILE A 484 14.09 12.21 -40.84
C ILE A 484 13.42 10.83 -40.78
N SER A 485 13.17 10.19 -41.93
CA SER A 485 12.63 8.82 -42.01
C SER A 485 13.60 7.78 -41.45
N ALA A 486 14.89 7.90 -41.79
CA ALA A 486 15.91 7.00 -41.24
C ALA A 486 16.05 7.16 -39.71
N GLU A 487 15.86 8.37 -39.18
CA GLU A 487 15.89 8.63 -37.74
C GLU A 487 14.66 8.04 -37.01
N SER A 488 13.46 8.07 -37.60
CA SER A 488 12.26 7.44 -37.03
C SER A 488 12.35 5.92 -37.07
N ASP A 489 12.76 5.34 -38.19
CA ASP A 489 12.97 3.88 -38.34
C ASP A 489 13.96 3.34 -37.29
N ASN A 490 15.04 4.08 -37.02
CA ASN A 490 16.02 3.70 -36.00
C ASN A 490 15.42 3.73 -34.58
N LYS A 491 14.53 4.68 -34.29
CA LYS A 491 13.83 4.76 -32.99
C LYS A 491 12.83 3.62 -32.82
N ILE A 492 12.09 3.26 -33.88
CA ILE A 492 11.17 2.12 -33.87
C ILE A 492 11.93 0.82 -33.64
N LYS A 493 13.04 0.58 -34.37
CA LYS A 493 13.89 -0.59 -34.16
C LYS A 493 14.49 -0.68 -32.75
N ALA A 494 14.85 0.46 -32.15
CA ALA A 494 15.33 0.49 -30.77
C ALA A 494 14.25 0.09 -29.76
N ILE A 495 13.00 0.54 -29.96
CA ILE A 495 11.86 0.15 -29.12
C ILE A 495 11.52 -1.34 -29.32
N GLU A 496 11.56 -1.84 -30.55
CA GLU A 496 11.35 -3.27 -30.85
C GLU A 496 12.40 -4.17 -30.19
N ALA A 497 13.68 -3.78 -30.25
CA ALA A 497 14.76 -4.51 -29.61
C ALA A 497 14.57 -4.56 -28.09
N ASP A 498 14.24 -3.43 -27.45
CA ASP A 498 13.98 -3.34 -26.01
C ASP A 498 12.78 -4.20 -25.57
N ILE A 499 11.70 -4.23 -26.35
CA ILE A 499 10.54 -5.11 -26.10
C ILE A 499 10.95 -6.58 -26.24
N ASN A 500 11.74 -6.92 -27.26
CA ASN A 500 12.17 -8.30 -27.50
C ASN A 500 13.12 -8.80 -26.39
N ASP A 501 14.02 -7.95 -25.92
CA ASP A 501 14.91 -8.26 -24.80
C ASP A 501 14.12 -8.48 -23.50
N ASP A 502 13.10 -7.67 -23.23
CA ASP A 502 12.20 -7.88 -22.09
C ASP A 502 11.39 -9.18 -22.23
N LYS A 503 10.88 -9.52 -23.43
CA LYS A 503 10.18 -10.79 -23.67
C LYS A 503 11.09 -12.00 -23.45
N ASN A 504 12.34 -11.93 -23.92
CA ASN A 504 13.32 -13.00 -23.72
C ASN A 504 13.66 -13.17 -22.23
N PHE A 505 13.79 -12.07 -21.49
CA PHE A 505 14.01 -12.10 -20.04
C PHE A 505 12.85 -12.76 -19.29
N ILE A 506 11.61 -12.41 -19.64
CA ILE A 506 10.41 -12.98 -19.01
C ILE A 506 10.31 -14.47 -19.31
N SER A 507 10.47 -14.88 -20.57
CA SER A 507 10.43 -16.30 -20.93
C SER A 507 11.55 -17.11 -20.25
N GLY A 508 12.76 -16.55 -20.17
CA GLY A 508 13.88 -17.16 -19.44
C GLY A 508 13.56 -17.33 -17.95
N THR A 509 12.99 -16.30 -17.33
CA THR A 509 12.58 -16.33 -15.92
C THR A 509 11.47 -17.34 -15.67
N GLU A 510 10.44 -17.37 -16.52
CA GLU A 510 9.35 -18.34 -16.41
C GLU A 510 9.84 -19.79 -16.45
N ASN A 511 10.84 -20.08 -17.30
CA ASN A 511 11.43 -21.41 -17.36
C ASN A 511 12.17 -21.77 -16.07
N VAL A 512 12.94 -20.82 -15.50
CA VAL A 512 13.65 -21.02 -14.23
C VAL A 512 12.67 -21.25 -13.08
N VAL A 513 11.63 -20.42 -12.98
CA VAL A 513 10.60 -20.56 -11.94
C VAL A 513 9.82 -21.85 -12.12
N ARG A 514 9.50 -22.25 -13.36
CA ARG A 514 8.81 -23.52 -13.63
C ARG A 514 9.66 -24.73 -13.23
N GLN A 515 10.95 -24.75 -13.56
CA GLN A 515 11.86 -25.81 -13.11
C GLN A 515 11.92 -25.89 -11.59
N PHE A 516 11.96 -24.74 -10.91
CA PHE A 516 11.90 -24.69 -9.45
C PHE A 516 10.57 -25.22 -8.90
N CYS A 517 9.44 -24.84 -9.50
CA CYS A 517 8.13 -25.35 -9.09
C CYS A 517 8.02 -26.87 -9.29
N GLU A 518 8.52 -27.41 -10.41
CA GLU A 518 8.56 -28.85 -10.69
C GLU A 518 9.44 -29.62 -9.70
N GLU A 519 10.54 -29.01 -9.23
CA GLU A 519 11.45 -29.63 -8.25
C GLU A 519 10.78 -29.84 -6.88
N TYR A 520 9.87 -28.94 -6.47
CA TYR A 520 9.23 -28.92 -5.15
C TYR A 520 7.71 -29.19 -5.17
N GLU A 521 7.21 -29.76 -6.28
CA GLU A 521 5.79 -30.12 -6.51
C GLU A 521 4.80 -28.95 -6.33
N ILE A 522 5.21 -27.74 -6.73
CA ILE A 522 4.37 -26.54 -6.68
C ILE A 522 3.62 -26.38 -8.00
N THR A 523 2.35 -25.99 -7.92
CA THR A 523 1.54 -25.71 -9.11
C THR A 523 1.95 -24.37 -9.71
N PHE A 524 2.50 -24.38 -10.93
CA PHE A 524 2.88 -23.15 -11.62
C PHE A 524 1.64 -22.42 -12.16
N SER A 525 1.33 -21.25 -11.61
CA SER A 525 0.34 -20.29 -12.12
C SER A 525 0.86 -18.85 -12.04
N ARG A 526 0.81 -18.11 -13.16
CA ARG A 526 1.33 -16.73 -13.25
C ARG A 526 0.76 -15.79 -12.18
N ASP A 527 -0.47 -16.02 -11.76
CA ASP A 527 -1.15 -15.14 -10.79
C ASP A 527 -0.86 -15.54 -9.34
N ASN A 528 -0.46 -16.79 -9.10
CA ASN A 528 -0.33 -17.35 -7.74
C ASN A 528 1.12 -17.69 -7.34
N ILE A 529 2.11 -17.66 -8.25
CA ILE A 529 3.51 -18.02 -7.94
C ILE A 529 4.03 -17.30 -6.69
N ALA A 530 3.73 -16.01 -6.52
CA ALA A 530 4.22 -15.23 -5.40
C ALA A 530 3.70 -15.77 -4.06
N TRP A 531 2.42 -16.17 -4.02
CA TRP A 531 1.78 -16.76 -2.86
C TRP A 531 2.30 -18.17 -2.59
N GLU A 532 2.45 -18.99 -3.64
CA GLU A 532 3.00 -20.35 -3.54
C GLU A 532 4.46 -20.36 -3.05
N LEU A 533 5.30 -19.44 -3.52
CA LEU A 533 6.68 -19.29 -3.04
C LEU A 533 6.74 -18.85 -1.58
N SER A 534 5.83 -17.99 -1.14
CA SER A 534 5.71 -17.61 0.27
C SER A 534 5.21 -18.78 1.13
N GLY A 535 4.27 -19.57 0.61
CA GLY A 535 3.80 -20.79 1.26
C GLY A 535 4.92 -21.81 1.43
N LEU A 536 5.77 -21.97 0.40
CA LEU A 536 6.95 -22.83 0.47
C LEU A 536 7.92 -22.40 1.58
N CYS A 537 8.18 -21.10 1.77
CA CYS A 537 9.02 -20.63 2.88
C CYS A 537 8.44 -21.05 4.23
N HIS A 538 7.13 -20.88 4.41
CA HIS A 538 6.44 -21.28 5.63
C HIS A 538 6.51 -22.81 5.85
N ASP A 539 6.31 -23.61 4.79
CA ASP A 539 6.43 -25.06 4.84
C ASP A 539 7.84 -25.53 5.24
N ILE A 540 8.89 -24.81 4.80
CA ILE A 540 10.28 -25.08 5.17
C ILE A 540 10.54 -24.77 6.66
N GLU A 541 10.03 -23.64 7.15
CA GLU A 541 10.13 -23.29 8.58
C GLU A 541 9.39 -24.30 9.46
N ASP A 542 8.15 -24.61 9.11
CA ASP A 542 7.33 -25.63 9.77
C ASP A 542 8.06 -26.98 9.79
N TYR A 543 8.63 -27.41 8.66
CA TYR A 543 9.40 -28.65 8.58
C TYR A 543 10.60 -28.66 9.53
N ARG A 544 11.40 -27.58 9.55
CA ARG A 544 12.56 -27.45 10.45
C ARG A 544 12.14 -27.47 11.92
N GLU A 545 11.03 -26.83 12.28
CA GLU A 545 10.52 -26.82 13.64
C GLU A 545 10.03 -28.20 14.08
N LEU A 546 9.24 -28.87 13.24
CA LEU A 546 8.74 -30.23 13.50
C LEU A 546 9.88 -31.24 13.57
N GLU A 547 10.89 -31.12 12.69
CA GLU A 547 12.09 -31.97 12.71
C GLU A 547 12.92 -31.74 13.98
N LYS A 548 13.07 -30.48 14.44
CA LYS A 548 13.74 -30.15 15.70
C LYS A 548 12.96 -30.66 16.92
N ARG A 549 11.64 -30.56 16.93
CA ARG A 549 10.78 -31.11 18.00
C ARG A 549 10.82 -32.64 18.02
N ALA A 550 10.85 -33.29 16.84
CA ALA A 550 11.04 -34.74 16.72
C ALA A 550 12.42 -35.18 17.22
N ALA A 551 13.49 -34.46 16.85
CA ALA A 551 14.84 -34.75 17.31
C ALA A 551 15.06 -34.45 18.81
N GLY A 552 14.37 -33.43 19.35
CA GLY A 552 14.41 -33.04 20.75
C GLY A 552 13.63 -33.98 21.70
N GLN A 553 12.80 -34.87 21.16
CA GLN A 553 12.08 -35.88 21.96
C GLN A 553 12.99 -37.02 22.45
N ASP A 554 14.18 -37.23 21.86
CA ASP A 554 14.80 -38.55 21.93
C ASP A 554 15.99 -38.74 22.89
N ASN A 555 16.59 -37.71 23.51
CA ASN A 555 17.89 -37.93 24.20
C ASN A 555 17.97 -37.64 25.70
N GLU A 556 17.28 -36.65 26.26
CA GLU A 556 17.50 -36.28 27.69
C GLU A 556 16.32 -36.66 28.59
N LEU A 557 15.10 -36.29 28.20
CA LEU A 557 13.90 -36.61 28.98
C LEU A 557 13.56 -38.10 28.94
N SER A 558 13.75 -38.75 27.77
CA SER A 558 13.56 -40.19 27.57
C SER A 558 14.56 -41.02 28.40
N GLU A 559 15.81 -40.57 28.48
CA GLU A 559 16.86 -41.21 29.29
C GLU A 559 16.53 -41.10 30.80
N GLN A 560 16.10 -39.92 31.26
CA GLN A 560 15.69 -39.69 32.65
C GLN A 560 14.46 -40.54 33.04
N ILE A 561 13.45 -40.64 32.16
CA ILE A 561 12.27 -41.50 32.37
C ILE A 561 12.71 -42.96 32.54
N LYS A 562 13.55 -43.48 31.63
CA LYS A 562 14.06 -44.87 31.72
C LYS A 562 14.88 -45.12 32.98
N GLN A 563 15.70 -44.14 33.40
CA GLN A 563 16.49 -44.26 34.63
C GLN A 563 15.59 -44.34 35.87
N LEU A 564 14.56 -43.51 35.95
CA LEU A 564 13.60 -43.52 37.06
C LEU A 564 12.73 -44.78 37.07
N GLU A 565 12.26 -45.24 35.91
CA GLU A 565 11.54 -46.53 35.77
C GLU A 565 12.39 -47.70 36.25
N ASN A 566 13.66 -47.78 35.83
CA ASN A 566 14.57 -48.82 36.28
C ASN A 566 14.80 -48.78 37.80
N ARG A 567 14.95 -47.58 38.39
CA ARG A 567 15.12 -47.43 39.84
C ARG A 567 13.87 -47.90 40.61
N LEU A 568 12.69 -47.53 40.13
CA LEU A 568 11.41 -47.93 40.74
C LEU A 568 11.16 -49.44 40.59
N ASP A 569 11.45 -50.03 39.44
CA ASP A 569 11.34 -51.49 39.22
C ASP A 569 12.29 -52.27 40.14
N VAL A 570 13.52 -51.80 40.35
CA VAL A 570 14.48 -52.45 41.27
C VAL A 570 13.95 -52.41 42.70
N PHE A 571 13.39 -51.28 43.14
CA PHE A 571 12.79 -51.16 44.47
C PHE A 571 11.57 -52.08 44.63
N LEU A 572 10.63 -52.07 43.68
CA LEU A 572 9.41 -52.87 43.77
C LEU A 572 9.68 -54.39 43.71
N LYS A 573 10.73 -54.82 42.99
CA LYS A 573 11.19 -56.20 42.99
C LYS A 573 11.64 -56.70 44.36
N GLN A 574 12.17 -55.82 45.23
CA GLN A 574 12.58 -56.21 46.60
C GLN A 574 11.38 -56.65 47.46
N TYR A 575 10.18 -56.18 47.14
CA TYR A 575 8.94 -56.47 47.86
C TYR A 575 7.98 -57.36 47.04
N ASN A 576 8.50 -58.13 46.07
CA ASN A 576 7.72 -59.02 45.21
C ASN A 576 6.53 -58.34 44.48
N CYS A 577 6.62 -57.02 44.27
CA CYS A 577 5.61 -56.26 43.55
C CYS A 577 5.96 -56.19 42.07
N ALA A 578 5.07 -56.67 41.20
CA ALA A 578 5.21 -56.55 39.75
C ALA A 578 4.39 -55.36 39.23
N THR A 579 5.04 -54.43 38.55
CA THR A 579 4.41 -53.31 37.85
C THR A 579 4.29 -53.59 36.36
N ASN A 580 3.08 -53.49 35.80
CA ASN A 580 2.84 -53.49 34.35
C ASN A 580 3.14 -52.09 33.74
N GLY A 581 4.23 -51.45 34.15
CA GLY A 581 4.78 -50.21 33.58
C GLY A 581 4.03 -48.89 33.83
N ASN A 582 2.79 -48.90 34.33
CA ASN A 582 1.94 -47.69 34.33
C ASN A 582 1.35 -47.26 35.69
N ASN A 583 1.72 -47.87 36.83
CA ASN A 583 1.11 -47.54 38.14
C ASN A 583 2.10 -47.63 39.31
N TYR A 584 3.24 -46.96 39.20
CA TYR A 584 4.28 -46.95 40.24
C TYR A 584 3.78 -46.31 41.55
N SER A 585 3.14 -45.15 41.46
CA SER A 585 2.59 -44.41 42.61
C SER A 585 1.57 -45.24 43.42
N LEU A 586 0.62 -45.90 42.74
CA LEU A 586 -0.37 -46.76 43.38
C LEU A 586 0.25 -48.03 44.01
N THR A 587 1.32 -48.55 43.43
CA THR A 587 1.98 -49.76 43.94
C THR A 587 2.76 -49.45 45.22
N ILE A 588 3.43 -48.30 45.29
CA ILE A 588 4.13 -47.84 46.49
C ILE A 588 3.13 -47.51 47.61
N GLU A 589 1.97 -46.94 47.28
CA GLU A 589 0.89 -46.71 48.24
C GLU A 589 0.33 -48.02 48.81
N ARG A 590 0.24 -49.08 48.00
CA ARG A 590 -0.10 -50.43 48.50
C ARG A 590 0.94 -50.96 49.49
N ILE A 591 2.24 -50.83 49.18
CA ILE A 591 3.32 -51.22 50.10
C ILE A 591 3.21 -50.47 51.44
N ARG A 592 2.84 -49.18 51.40
CA ARG A 592 2.61 -48.36 52.61
C ARG A 592 1.48 -48.92 53.47
N ASN A 593 0.37 -49.32 52.85
CA ASN A 593 -0.77 -49.91 53.55
C ASN A 593 -0.41 -51.31 54.10
N ASP A 594 0.27 -52.12 53.30
CA ASP A 594 0.75 -53.45 53.70
C ASP A 594 1.76 -53.37 54.87
N MET A 595 2.59 -52.33 54.92
CA MET A 595 3.48 -52.05 56.06
C MET A 595 2.69 -51.71 57.33
N ALA A 596 1.63 -50.88 57.21
CA ALA A 596 0.79 -50.51 58.35
C ALA A 596 0.05 -51.73 58.92
N ASP A 597 -0.48 -52.58 58.04
CA ASP A 597 -1.09 -53.86 58.41
C ASP A 597 -0.09 -54.81 59.07
N TYR A 598 1.12 -54.96 58.52
CA TYR A 598 2.17 -55.80 59.10
C TYR A 598 2.58 -55.36 60.51
N LYS A 599 2.71 -54.04 60.73
CA LYS A 599 3.01 -53.46 62.06
C LYS A 599 1.86 -53.67 63.04
N ARG A 600 0.61 -53.51 62.60
CA ARG A 600 -0.59 -53.74 63.44
C ARG A 600 -0.68 -55.20 63.89
N ILE A 601 -0.62 -56.14 62.95
CA ILE A 601 -0.77 -57.57 63.24
C ILE A 601 0.37 -58.07 64.15
N ASN A 602 1.62 -57.67 63.91
CA ASN A 602 2.74 -58.05 64.79
C ASN A 602 2.63 -57.48 66.22
N GLN A 603 2.07 -56.27 66.40
CA GLN A 603 1.83 -55.71 67.73
C GLN A 603 0.68 -56.41 68.49
N GLU A 604 -0.28 -56.97 67.76
CA GLU A 604 -1.37 -57.76 68.34
C GLU A 604 -0.87 -59.16 68.73
N MET A 605 -0.03 -59.79 67.90
CA MET A 605 0.67 -61.04 68.21
C MET A 605 1.56 -60.93 69.45
N SER A 606 2.34 -59.85 69.59
CA SER A 606 3.25 -59.67 70.73
C SER A 606 2.55 -59.40 72.07
N LYS A 607 1.23 -59.17 72.05
CA LYS A 607 0.40 -59.04 73.27
C LYS A 607 -0.20 -60.37 73.72
N GLN A 608 -0.08 -61.42 72.89
CA GLN A 608 -0.55 -62.78 73.18
C GLN A 608 0.54 -63.67 73.82
N ASP A 609 1.81 -63.35 73.59
CA ASP A 609 2.97 -63.86 74.35
C ASP A 609 3.13 -63.10 75.68
#